data_AF-M3AXG0-F1
#
_entry.id   AF-M3AXG0-F1
#
_cell.length_a   1.000
_cell.length_b   1.000
_cell.length_c   1.000
_cell.angle_alpha   90.00
_cell.angle_beta   90.00
_cell.angle_gamma   90.00
#
_symmetry.space_group_name_H-M   'P 1'
#
loop_
_entity.id
_entity.type
_entity.pdbx_description
1 polymer ?
#
loop_
_entity_poly.entity_id
_entity_poly.type
_entity_poly.pdbx_seq_one_letter_code
_entity_poly.pdbx_strand_id
1 'polypeptide(L)'
;MAGAIDNIIANCNQHLEEAYEYLHYQRQDRLARNIDAIIDDLTGIKARHTERIQQIINNHNIDLLHKDDDLEKRLRELEQERSARRAASRIAEERQQTIDQQQKTILDQRKMIRSNEQSIKALQDALAKERKNSEDQYRQGYKKGFAEGDRAGGRDLNEVVAQSSLEQGLQAFDAKNYKDARRDLLSAKTGLDKMTPDRRGRFETSKLHYALAISSAYVEDIEQARSALTAFLRHTSALANEEELLQIAHVQHLLAQIWIGLDNLPEAIAACDSAYQTRERKLAATHNWLHQTMALRALIFDYQKQSESARALRRLIPDQTRDALQQIYSALKTLDKSPARGNQLVAQPSPGSQLLPVWLMARVKAVPVQSMKPVPMTPGKQQGSKTTQLPPTPPRTPVAKSCHGA
;
A
#
# COMPACT_ATOMS: atom_id res chain seq x y z
N MET A 1 -4.61 0.66 -152.89
CA MET A 1 -3.51 0.62 -151.90
C MET A 1 -3.70 1.64 -150.77
N ALA A 2 -4.06 2.90 -151.04
CA ALA A 2 -4.29 3.91 -149.99
C ALA A 2 -5.31 3.46 -148.90
N GLY A 3 -6.51 3.01 -149.28
CA GLY A 3 -7.54 2.62 -148.31
C GLY A 3 -7.23 1.39 -147.43
N ALA A 4 -6.27 0.54 -147.79
CA ALA A 4 -5.84 -0.58 -146.93
C ALA A 4 -4.87 -0.11 -145.84
N ILE A 5 -4.05 0.91 -146.14
CA ILE A 5 -3.15 1.54 -145.18
C ILE A 5 -3.96 2.36 -144.17
N ASP A 6 -4.98 3.10 -144.63
CA ASP A 6 -5.86 3.87 -143.75
C ASP A 6 -6.62 2.99 -142.76
N ASN A 7 -7.05 1.79 -143.18
CA ASN A 7 -7.76 0.83 -142.32
C ASN A 7 -6.83 0.19 -141.27
N ILE A 8 -5.56 -0.06 -141.63
CA ILE A 8 -4.54 -0.53 -140.67
C ILE A 8 -4.22 0.57 -139.66
N ILE A 9 -4.08 1.82 -140.10
CA ILE A 9 -3.85 2.97 -139.22
C ILE A 9 -5.04 3.16 -138.27
N ALA A 10 -6.28 3.04 -138.75
CA ALA A 10 -7.48 3.14 -137.92
C ALA A 10 -7.53 2.05 -136.83
N ASN A 11 -7.27 0.77 -137.18
CA ASN A 11 -7.23 -0.32 -136.20
C ASN A 11 -6.08 -0.17 -135.20
N CYS A 12 -4.90 0.29 -135.64
CA CYS A 12 -3.79 0.57 -134.74
C CYS A 12 -4.12 1.70 -133.76
N ASN A 13 -4.78 2.76 -134.22
CA ASN A 13 -5.23 3.86 -133.35
C ASN A 13 -6.29 3.38 -132.35
N GLN A 14 -7.24 2.55 -132.78
CA GLN A 14 -8.25 1.96 -131.88
C GLN A 14 -7.60 1.07 -130.80
N HIS A 15 -6.67 0.19 -131.16
CA HIS A 15 -5.97 -0.64 -130.18
C HIS A 15 -5.04 0.16 -129.25
N LEU A 16 -4.46 1.27 -129.74
CA LEU A 16 -3.71 2.20 -128.91
C LEU A 16 -4.62 2.92 -127.90
N GLU A 17 -5.83 3.28 -128.31
CA GLU A 17 -6.83 3.94 -127.46
C GLU A 17 -7.36 2.96 -126.40
N GLU A 18 -7.71 1.72 -126.77
CA GLU A 18 -8.08 0.64 -125.85
C GLU A 18 -6.96 0.31 -124.84
N ALA A 19 -5.71 0.24 -125.29
CA ALA A 19 -4.57 0.00 -124.42
C ALA A 19 -4.31 1.18 -123.47
N TYR A 20 -4.53 2.42 -123.92
CA TYR A 20 -4.41 3.62 -123.10
C TYR A 20 -5.51 3.67 -122.02
N GLU A 21 -6.77 3.39 -122.39
CA GLU A 21 -7.87 3.30 -121.43
C GLU A 21 -7.63 2.20 -120.38
N TYR A 22 -7.15 1.02 -120.81
CA TYR A 22 -6.84 -0.06 -119.89
C TYR A 22 -5.69 0.28 -118.93
N LEU A 23 -4.62 0.90 -119.42
CA LEU A 23 -3.51 1.38 -118.58
C LEU A 23 -3.96 2.49 -117.63
N HIS A 24 -4.83 3.39 -118.10
CA HIS A 24 -5.42 4.45 -117.27
C HIS A 24 -6.29 3.85 -116.16
N TYR A 25 -7.15 2.88 -116.47
CA TYR A 25 -7.96 2.17 -115.49
C TYR A 25 -7.10 1.40 -114.48
N GLN A 26 -6.09 0.64 -114.93
CA GLN A 26 -5.18 -0.06 -114.03
C GLN A 26 -4.42 0.91 -113.11
N ARG A 27 -4.01 2.07 -113.63
CA ARG A 27 -3.35 3.11 -112.83
C ARG A 27 -4.31 3.69 -111.79
N GLN A 28 -5.55 3.99 -112.18
CA GLN A 28 -6.59 4.48 -111.27
C GLN A 28 -6.94 3.45 -110.19
N ASP A 29 -7.09 2.18 -110.54
CA ASP A 29 -7.41 1.10 -109.59
C ASP A 29 -6.26 0.85 -108.60
N ARG A 30 -4.99 0.89 -109.04
CA ARG A 30 -3.84 0.86 -108.13
C ARG A 30 -3.79 2.08 -107.20
N LEU A 31 -4.11 3.26 -107.72
CA LEU A 31 -4.20 4.49 -106.92
C LEU A 31 -5.32 4.38 -105.88
N ALA A 32 -6.50 3.89 -106.26
CA ALA A 32 -7.62 3.67 -105.35
C ALA A 32 -7.23 2.69 -104.22
N ARG A 33 -6.66 1.53 -104.56
CA ARG A 33 -6.21 0.55 -103.55
C ARG A 33 -5.13 1.09 -102.62
N ASN A 34 -4.19 1.89 -103.14
CA ASN A 34 -3.18 2.54 -102.30
C ASN A 34 -3.81 3.60 -101.39
N ILE A 35 -4.80 4.36 -101.88
CA ILE A 35 -5.53 5.34 -101.07
C ILE A 35 -6.30 4.62 -99.97
N ASP A 36 -7.01 3.53 -100.27
CA ASP A 36 -7.76 2.75 -99.28
C ASP A 36 -6.83 2.18 -98.20
N ALA A 37 -5.68 1.62 -98.59
CA ALA A 37 -4.68 1.13 -97.64
C ALA A 37 -4.16 2.25 -96.72
N ILE A 38 -3.93 3.46 -97.24
CA ILE A 38 -3.54 4.63 -96.44
C ILE A 38 -4.67 5.05 -95.50
N ILE A 39 -5.93 5.03 -95.96
CA ILE A 39 -7.10 5.36 -95.14
C ILE A 39 -7.23 4.36 -93.98
N ASP A 40 -7.07 3.07 -94.26
CA ASP A 40 -7.12 2.02 -93.23
C ASP A 40 -5.99 2.18 -92.20
N ASP A 41 -4.76 2.45 -92.67
CA ASP A 41 -3.62 2.73 -91.79
C ASP A 41 -3.86 3.97 -90.91
N LEU A 42 -4.34 5.07 -91.49
CA LEU A 42 -4.69 6.29 -90.75
C LEU A 42 -5.82 6.05 -89.74
N THR A 43 -6.80 5.24 -90.10
CA THR A 43 -7.91 4.86 -89.21
C THR A 43 -7.41 4.02 -88.05
N GLY A 44 -6.50 3.06 -88.31
CA GLY A 44 -5.84 2.27 -87.29
C GLY A 44 -4.95 3.09 -86.35
N ILE A 45 -4.19 4.05 -86.89
CA ILE A 45 -3.40 5.00 -86.09
C ILE A 45 -4.30 5.84 -85.20
N LYS A 46 -5.40 6.38 -85.74
CA LYS A 46 -6.38 7.16 -84.98
C LYS A 46 -6.97 6.34 -83.83
N ALA A 47 -7.41 5.12 -84.10
CA ALA A 47 -7.98 4.22 -83.08
C ALA A 47 -6.99 3.95 -81.94
N ARG A 48 -5.73 3.60 -82.26
CA ARG A 48 -4.67 3.38 -81.26
C ARG A 48 -4.37 4.63 -80.44
N HIS A 49 -4.37 5.81 -81.07
CA HIS A 49 -4.19 7.08 -80.35
C HIS A 49 -5.36 7.38 -79.40
N THR A 50 -6.60 7.17 -79.85
CA THR A 50 -7.78 7.36 -79.00
C THR A 50 -7.77 6.40 -77.80
N GLU A 51 -7.44 5.12 -78.01
CA GLU A 51 -7.31 4.14 -76.94
C GLU A 51 -6.22 4.54 -75.93
N ARG A 52 -5.05 4.97 -76.42
CA ARG A 52 -3.94 5.40 -75.57
C ARG A 52 -4.30 6.65 -74.76
N ILE A 53 -4.97 7.62 -75.36
CA ILE A 53 -5.46 8.82 -74.64
C ILE A 53 -6.47 8.42 -73.57
N GLN A 54 -7.42 7.54 -73.90
CA GLN A 54 -8.41 7.07 -72.93
C GLN A 54 -7.76 6.34 -71.76
N GLN A 55 -6.73 5.54 -72.01
CA GLN A 55 -5.98 4.86 -70.96
C GLN A 55 -5.24 5.85 -70.05
N ILE A 56 -4.62 6.90 -70.60
CA ILE A 56 -3.99 7.97 -69.81
C ILE A 56 -5.01 8.68 -68.92
N ILE A 57 -6.19 9.02 -69.48
CA ILE A 57 -7.28 9.66 -68.73
C ILE A 57 -7.76 8.76 -67.60
N ASN A 58 -8.00 7.46 -67.87
CA ASN A 58 -8.46 6.52 -66.86
C ASN A 58 -7.44 6.35 -65.73
N ASN A 59 -6.15 6.20 -66.05
CA ASN A 59 -5.10 6.10 -65.06
C ASN A 59 -5.02 7.38 -64.20
N HIS A 60 -5.12 8.55 -64.83
CA HIS A 60 -5.11 9.81 -64.10
C HIS A 60 -6.33 9.97 -63.18
N ASN A 61 -7.52 9.54 -63.61
CA ASN A 61 -8.71 9.55 -62.78
C ASN A 61 -8.59 8.60 -61.58
N ILE A 62 -8.00 7.41 -61.77
CA ILE A 62 -7.73 6.46 -60.67
C ILE A 62 -6.76 7.09 -59.66
N ASP A 63 -5.68 7.74 -60.12
CA ASP A 63 -4.73 8.42 -59.25
C ASP A 63 -5.38 9.59 -58.48
N LEU A 64 -6.31 10.32 -59.10
CA LEU A 64 -7.05 11.39 -58.45
C LEU A 64 -8.01 10.85 -57.38
N LEU A 65 -8.71 9.74 -57.65
CA LEU A 65 -9.60 9.10 -56.69
C LEU A 65 -8.83 8.61 -55.45
N HIS A 66 -7.70 7.94 -55.63
CA HIS A 66 -6.87 7.50 -54.50
C HIS A 66 -6.37 8.68 -53.65
N LYS A 67 -6.01 9.81 -54.28
CA LYS A 67 -5.62 11.03 -53.54
C LYS A 67 -6.77 11.62 -52.74
N ASP A 68 -8.00 11.55 -53.27
CA ASP A 68 -9.19 12.04 -52.57
C ASP A 68 -9.50 11.16 -51.34
N ASP A 69 -9.40 9.83 -51.48
CA ASP A 69 -9.53 8.88 -50.36
C ASP A 69 -8.47 9.13 -49.27
N ASP A 70 -7.22 9.38 -49.65
CA ASP A 70 -6.14 9.71 -48.72
C ASP A 70 -6.39 11.06 -48.00
N LEU A 71 -6.91 12.06 -48.72
CA LEU A 71 -7.28 13.35 -48.15
C LEU A 71 -8.46 13.24 -47.18
N GLU A 72 -9.50 12.49 -47.52
CA GLU A 72 -10.63 12.23 -46.64
C GLU A 72 -10.21 11.50 -45.37
N LYS A 73 -9.33 10.49 -45.51
CA LYS A 73 -8.76 9.77 -44.37
C LYS A 73 -7.98 10.73 -43.47
N ARG A 74 -7.15 11.59 -44.07
CA ARG A 74 -6.37 12.58 -43.31
C ARG A 74 -7.24 13.61 -42.61
N LEU A 75 -8.35 14.00 -43.23
CA LEU A 75 -9.32 14.92 -42.64
C LEU A 75 -10.01 14.28 -41.43
N ARG A 76 -10.44 13.01 -41.54
CA ARG A 76 -10.99 12.25 -40.41
C ARG A 76 -10.00 12.11 -39.24
N GLU A 77 -8.73 11.82 -39.53
CA GLU A 77 -7.67 11.77 -38.51
C GLU A 77 -7.51 13.12 -37.79
N LEU A 78 -7.49 14.23 -38.52
CA LEU A 78 -7.37 15.58 -37.95
C LEU A 78 -8.60 15.98 -37.13
N GLU A 79 -9.80 15.59 -37.54
CA GLU A 79 -11.02 15.80 -36.75
C GLU A 79 -11.01 14.99 -35.45
N GLN A 80 -10.58 13.72 -35.52
CA GLN A 80 -10.40 12.88 -34.35
C GLN A 80 -9.36 13.50 -33.40
N GLU A 81 -8.24 13.98 -33.91
CA GLU A 81 -7.21 14.65 -33.10
C GLU A 81 -7.74 15.93 -32.45
N ARG A 82 -8.48 16.77 -33.20
CA ARG A 82 -9.13 17.97 -32.65
C ARG A 82 -10.15 17.63 -31.57
N SER A 83 -10.95 16.59 -31.75
CA SER A 83 -11.92 16.16 -30.74
C SER A 83 -11.23 15.63 -29.48
N ALA A 84 -10.16 14.86 -29.62
CA ALA A 84 -9.33 14.39 -28.52
C ALA A 84 -8.68 15.55 -27.75
N ARG A 85 -8.15 16.56 -28.45
CA ARG A 85 -7.60 17.77 -27.82
C ARG A 85 -8.66 18.54 -27.03
N ARG A 86 -9.89 18.67 -27.56
CA ARG A 86 -11.01 19.31 -26.83
C ARG A 86 -11.43 18.51 -25.60
N ALA A 87 -11.40 17.18 -25.66
CA ALA A 87 -11.68 16.33 -24.50
C ALA A 87 -10.59 16.46 -23.43
N ALA A 88 -9.31 16.47 -23.85
CA ALA A 88 -8.18 16.68 -22.95
C ALA A 88 -8.23 18.06 -22.27
N SER A 89 -8.61 19.13 -23.01
CA SER A 89 -8.78 20.47 -22.45
C SER A 89 -9.87 20.50 -21.37
N ARG A 90 -11.02 19.86 -21.62
CA ARG A 90 -12.11 19.76 -20.63
C ARG A 90 -11.67 19.04 -19.35
N ILE A 91 -10.97 17.92 -19.49
CA ILE A 91 -10.42 17.19 -18.33
C ILE A 91 -9.41 18.05 -17.56
N ALA A 92 -8.58 18.83 -18.26
CA ALA A 92 -7.63 19.74 -17.62
C ALA A 92 -8.34 20.86 -16.84
N GLU A 93 -9.39 21.45 -17.42
CA GLU A 93 -10.22 22.47 -16.77
C GLU A 93 -10.93 21.92 -15.52
N GLU A 94 -11.54 20.73 -15.59
CA GLU A 94 -12.17 20.06 -14.44
C GLU A 94 -11.17 19.76 -13.32
N ARG A 95 -9.96 19.33 -13.67
CA ARG A 95 -8.87 19.13 -12.70
C ARG A 95 -8.47 20.44 -12.05
N GLN A 96 -8.35 21.52 -12.81
CA GLN A 96 -8.00 22.82 -12.27
C GLN A 96 -9.07 23.34 -11.30
N GLN A 97 -10.36 23.20 -11.66
CA GLN A 97 -11.47 23.57 -10.77
C GLN A 97 -11.44 22.75 -9.47
N THR A 98 -11.12 21.46 -9.54
CA THR A 98 -10.99 20.60 -8.35
C THR A 98 -9.83 21.05 -7.46
N ILE A 99 -8.69 21.40 -8.05
CA ILE A 99 -7.52 21.93 -7.32
C ILE A 99 -7.89 23.24 -6.62
N ASP A 100 -8.54 24.17 -7.32
CA ASP A 100 -8.95 25.46 -6.75
C ASP A 100 -9.93 25.28 -5.59
N GLN A 101 -10.88 24.33 -5.72
CA GLN A 101 -11.81 23.99 -4.65
C GLN A 101 -11.07 23.41 -3.42
N GLN A 102 -10.12 22.50 -3.63
CA GLN A 102 -9.31 21.94 -2.55
C GLN A 102 -8.46 23.01 -1.85
N GLN A 103 -7.85 23.93 -2.61
CA GLN A 103 -7.10 25.05 -2.06
C GLN A 103 -7.97 25.95 -1.19
N LYS A 104 -9.21 26.23 -1.63
CA LYS A 104 -10.19 26.98 -0.83
C LYS A 104 -10.52 26.27 0.47
N THR A 105 -10.79 24.97 0.44
CA THR A 105 -11.07 24.17 1.65
C THR A 105 -9.87 24.17 2.61
N ILE A 106 -8.64 24.06 2.10
CA ILE A 106 -7.42 24.12 2.92
C ILE A 106 -7.27 25.50 3.58
N LEU A 107 -7.57 26.58 2.86
CA LEU A 107 -7.53 27.94 3.42
C LEU A 107 -8.55 28.12 4.55
N ASP A 108 -9.76 27.59 4.38
CA ASP A 108 -10.81 27.65 5.41
C ASP A 108 -10.43 26.82 6.64
N GLN A 109 -9.89 25.61 6.44
CA GLN A 109 -9.34 24.80 7.54
C GLN A 109 -8.21 25.51 8.28
N ARG A 110 -7.30 26.20 7.57
CA ARG A 110 -6.24 26.98 8.20
C ARG A 110 -6.78 28.14 9.04
N LYS A 111 -7.84 28.81 8.60
CA LYS A 111 -8.51 29.85 9.42
C LYS A 111 -9.11 29.26 10.69
N MET A 112 -9.79 28.13 10.59
CA MET A 112 -10.34 27.38 11.74
C MET A 112 -9.24 26.99 12.73
N ILE A 113 -8.13 26.44 12.25
CA ILE A 113 -6.99 26.06 13.11
C ILE A 113 -6.44 27.28 13.86
N ARG A 114 -6.22 28.41 13.18
CA ARG A 114 -5.74 29.64 13.85
C ARG A 114 -6.72 30.14 14.90
N SER A 115 -8.03 30.07 14.64
CA SER A 115 -9.05 30.42 15.64
C SER A 115 -8.95 29.51 16.86
N ASN A 116 -8.81 28.20 16.65
CA ASN A 116 -8.66 27.23 17.74
C ASN A 116 -7.37 27.44 18.54
N GLU A 117 -6.25 27.74 17.87
CA GLU A 117 -4.98 28.08 18.52
C GLU A 117 -5.11 29.30 19.43
N GLN A 118 -5.83 30.35 18.98
CA GLN A 118 -6.12 31.52 19.81
C GLN A 118 -6.98 31.17 21.03
N SER A 119 -8.01 30.34 20.86
CA SER A 119 -8.84 29.87 21.98
C SER A 119 -8.05 29.03 22.98
N ILE A 120 -7.19 28.11 22.51
CA ILE A 120 -6.33 27.29 23.37
C ILE A 120 -5.38 28.20 24.17
N LYS A 121 -4.78 29.20 23.52
CA LYS A 121 -3.90 30.14 24.20
C LYS A 121 -4.64 30.93 25.30
N ALA A 122 -5.84 31.41 25.02
CA ALA A 122 -6.68 32.08 26.01
C ALA A 122 -7.02 31.17 27.21
N LEU A 123 -7.31 29.89 26.96
CA LEU A 123 -7.54 28.90 28.02
C LEU A 123 -6.27 28.61 28.83
N GLN A 124 -5.10 28.53 28.19
CA GLN A 124 -3.82 28.36 28.88
C GLN A 124 -3.50 29.56 29.77
N ASP A 125 -3.73 30.78 29.29
CA ASP A 125 -3.54 32.01 30.07
C ASP A 125 -4.51 32.06 31.27
N ALA A 126 -5.77 31.65 31.08
CA ALA A 126 -6.75 31.53 32.15
C ALA A 126 -6.34 30.47 33.19
N LEU A 127 -5.86 29.31 32.76
CA LEU A 127 -5.37 28.25 33.64
C LEU A 127 -4.14 28.71 34.42
N ALA A 128 -3.20 29.42 33.79
CA ALA A 128 -2.02 29.96 34.45
C ALA A 128 -2.40 30.99 35.52
N LYS A 129 -3.39 31.85 35.23
CA LYS A 129 -3.94 32.81 36.19
C LYS A 129 -4.60 32.10 37.38
N GLU A 130 -5.39 31.06 37.11
CA GLU A 130 -6.05 30.28 38.17
C GLU A 130 -5.05 29.50 39.02
N ARG A 131 -4.02 28.91 38.40
CA ARG A 131 -2.91 28.27 39.14
C ARG A 131 -2.24 29.27 40.08
N LYS A 132 -1.92 30.47 39.61
CA LYS A 132 -1.32 31.51 40.46
C LYS A 132 -2.26 31.91 41.60
N ASN A 133 -3.55 32.09 41.32
CA ASN A 133 -4.56 32.39 42.33
C ASN A 133 -4.68 31.27 43.38
N SER A 134 -4.67 30.01 42.94
CA SER A 134 -4.70 28.83 43.81
C SER A 134 -3.41 28.69 44.64
N GLU A 135 -2.24 29.02 44.07
CA GLU A 135 -0.97 29.01 44.78
C GLU A 135 -0.93 30.13 45.85
N ASP A 136 -1.46 31.30 45.52
CA ASP A 136 -1.58 32.42 46.47
C ASP A 136 -2.57 32.08 47.61
N GLN A 137 -3.71 31.46 47.29
CA GLN A 137 -4.66 30.92 48.28
C GLN A 137 -4.02 29.82 49.14
N TYR A 138 -3.28 28.91 48.52
CA TYR A 138 -2.55 27.86 49.22
C TYR A 138 -1.50 28.46 50.15
N ARG A 139 -0.70 29.43 49.72
CA ARG A 139 0.27 30.14 50.59
C ARG A 139 -0.41 30.84 51.77
N GLN A 140 -1.61 31.39 51.58
CA GLN A 140 -2.40 31.99 52.66
C GLN A 140 -2.97 30.93 53.62
N GLY A 141 -3.41 29.78 53.11
CA GLY A 141 -3.88 28.63 53.90
C GLY A 141 -2.73 27.88 54.62
N TYR A 142 -1.56 27.78 54.01
CA TYR A 142 -0.36 27.12 54.55
C TYR A 142 0.19 27.85 55.77
N LYS A 143 0.04 29.19 55.84
CA LYS A 143 0.31 29.98 57.07
C LYS A 143 -0.66 29.68 58.22
N LYS A 144 -1.84 29.11 57.95
CA LYS A 144 -2.83 28.70 58.98
C LYS A 144 -2.79 27.19 59.30
N GLY A 145 -2.40 26.34 58.36
CA GLY A 145 -2.49 24.88 58.48
C GLY A 145 -1.28 24.17 59.12
N PHE A 146 -0.13 24.84 59.26
CA PHE A 146 1.07 24.24 59.88
C PHE A 146 1.01 24.10 61.41
N ALA A 147 -0.13 24.45 62.03
CA ALA A 147 -0.39 24.12 63.43
C ALA A 147 -0.92 22.69 63.63
N GLU A 148 -1.40 21.98 62.58
CA GLU A 148 -2.19 20.75 62.81
C GLU A 148 -1.96 19.56 61.85
N GLY A 149 -1.11 19.67 60.82
CA GLY A 149 -1.15 18.70 59.69
C GLY A 149 -0.10 17.58 59.60
N ASP A 150 0.87 17.47 60.50
CA ASP A 150 2.12 16.73 60.21
C ASP A 150 2.14 15.24 60.63
N ARG A 151 1.01 14.51 60.53
CA ARG A 151 0.91 13.11 61.06
C ARG A 151 0.17 12.06 60.21
N ALA A 152 0.10 12.16 58.87
CA ALA A 152 -0.61 11.14 58.05
C ALA A 152 0.14 10.63 56.81
N GLY A 153 1.47 10.52 56.85
CA GLY A 153 2.29 9.98 55.75
C GLY A 153 2.35 8.45 55.67
N GLY A 154 1.20 7.77 55.62
CA GLY A 154 1.13 6.32 55.37
C GLY A 154 0.84 6.00 53.91
N ARG A 155 1.58 5.06 53.29
CA ARG A 155 1.19 4.47 51.99
C ARG A 155 -0.18 3.81 52.16
N ASP A 156 -1.13 4.21 51.32
CA ASP A 156 -2.48 3.64 51.33
C ASP A 156 -2.40 2.15 50.96
N LEU A 157 -3.11 1.30 51.71
CA LEU A 157 -3.15 -0.14 51.49
C LEU A 157 -3.54 -0.47 50.04
N ASN A 158 -4.41 0.34 49.42
CA ASN A 158 -4.80 0.16 48.02
C ASN A 158 -3.65 0.41 47.04
N GLU A 159 -2.72 1.31 47.36
CA GLU A 159 -1.53 1.60 46.56
C GLU A 159 -0.58 0.41 46.56
N VAL A 160 -0.34 -0.16 47.74
CA VAL A 160 0.52 -1.34 47.91
C VAL A 160 -0.05 -2.56 47.20
N VAL A 161 -1.36 -2.80 47.31
CA VAL A 161 -2.03 -3.93 46.67
C VAL A 161 -2.03 -3.80 45.14
N ALA A 162 -2.31 -2.61 44.61
CA ALA A 162 -2.31 -2.38 43.17
C ALA A 162 -0.89 -2.52 42.57
N GLN A 163 0.12 -2.00 43.27
CA GLN A 163 1.51 -2.13 42.84
C GLN A 163 1.96 -3.60 42.83
N SER A 164 1.70 -4.34 43.91
CA SER A 164 2.04 -5.76 43.99
C SER A 164 1.35 -6.59 42.90
N SER A 165 0.06 -6.32 42.65
CA SER A 165 -0.69 -6.97 41.57
C SER A 165 -0.14 -6.64 40.19
N LEU A 166 0.31 -5.39 39.98
CA LEU A 166 0.92 -4.95 38.73
C LEU A 166 2.25 -5.66 38.47
N GLU A 167 3.13 -5.71 39.47
CA GLU A 167 4.43 -6.37 39.37
C GLU A 167 4.28 -7.88 39.11
N GLN A 168 3.40 -8.55 39.85
CA GLN A 168 3.09 -9.98 39.63
C GLN A 168 2.49 -10.23 38.25
N GLY A 169 1.54 -9.38 37.84
CA GLY A 169 0.90 -9.48 36.52
C GLY A 169 1.88 -9.31 35.37
N LEU A 170 2.80 -8.34 35.47
CA LEU A 170 3.84 -8.12 34.47
C LEU A 170 4.87 -9.27 34.45
N GLN A 171 5.25 -9.78 35.62
CA GLN A 171 6.13 -10.95 35.70
C GLN A 171 5.48 -12.20 35.06
N ALA A 172 4.19 -12.44 35.32
CA ALA A 172 3.44 -13.52 34.68
C ALA A 172 3.30 -13.30 33.16
N PHE A 173 3.15 -12.05 32.72
CA PHE A 173 3.10 -11.68 31.32
C PHE A 173 4.42 -12.00 30.59
N ASP A 174 5.55 -11.60 31.17
CA ASP A 174 6.88 -11.86 30.64
C ASP A 174 7.18 -13.37 30.60
N ALA A 175 6.67 -14.13 31.58
CA ALA A 175 6.70 -15.59 31.60
C ALA A 175 5.73 -16.26 30.61
N LYS A 176 4.99 -15.48 29.80
CA LYS A 176 3.94 -15.94 28.86
C LYS A 176 2.80 -16.72 29.53
N ASN A 177 2.61 -16.55 30.84
CA ASN A 177 1.47 -17.10 31.56
C ASN A 177 0.31 -16.10 31.50
N TYR A 178 -0.30 -15.99 30.31
CA TYR A 178 -1.32 -14.97 30.03
C TYR A 178 -2.56 -15.07 30.92
N LYS A 179 -2.90 -16.27 31.41
CA LYS A 179 -4.06 -16.48 32.28
C LYS A 179 -3.86 -15.83 33.65
N ASP A 180 -2.73 -16.11 34.29
CA ASP A 180 -2.40 -15.49 35.59
C ASP A 180 -2.09 -14.00 35.42
N ALA A 181 -1.36 -13.64 34.35
CA ALA A 181 -1.11 -12.24 34.00
C ALA A 181 -2.41 -11.44 33.91
N ARG A 182 -3.41 -11.93 33.16
CA ARG A 182 -4.70 -11.24 33.03
C ARG A 182 -5.39 -11.06 34.39
N ARG A 183 -5.41 -12.10 35.23
CA ARG A 183 -6.03 -12.03 36.58
C ARG A 183 -5.39 -10.91 37.40
N ASP A 184 -4.07 -10.91 37.48
CA ASP A 184 -3.33 -10.00 38.36
C ASP A 184 -3.32 -8.57 37.79
N LEU A 185 -3.24 -8.40 36.47
CA LEU A 185 -3.34 -7.10 35.79
C LEU A 185 -4.75 -6.48 35.89
N LEU A 186 -5.83 -7.27 35.89
CA LEU A 186 -7.19 -6.78 36.15
C LEU A 186 -7.37 -6.31 37.60
N SER A 187 -6.78 -7.03 38.55
CA SER A 187 -6.74 -6.63 39.96
C SER A 187 -5.99 -5.30 40.11
N ALA A 188 -4.81 -5.19 39.49
CA ALA A 188 -4.03 -3.96 39.46
C ALA A 188 -4.81 -2.78 38.85
N LYS A 189 -5.42 -2.97 37.68
CA LYS A 189 -6.26 -1.95 37.03
C LYS A 189 -7.40 -1.49 37.93
N THR A 190 -8.09 -2.43 38.58
CA THR A 190 -9.19 -2.10 39.51
C THR A 190 -8.70 -1.29 40.71
N GLY A 191 -7.52 -1.61 41.24
CA GLY A 191 -6.87 -0.83 42.29
C GLY A 191 -6.53 0.59 41.82
N LEU A 192 -5.92 0.73 40.65
CA LEU A 192 -5.55 2.02 40.06
C LEU A 192 -6.76 2.90 39.71
N ASP A 193 -7.85 2.30 39.24
CA ASP A 193 -9.09 3.01 38.89
C ASP A 193 -9.76 3.63 40.13
N LYS A 194 -9.55 3.04 41.32
CA LYS A 194 -10.02 3.58 42.62
C LYS A 194 -9.13 4.69 43.17
N MET A 195 -7.94 4.91 42.62
CA MET A 195 -7.03 5.97 43.07
C MET A 195 -7.35 7.31 42.44
N THR A 196 -6.95 8.40 43.12
CA THR A 196 -6.99 9.75 42.57
C THR A 196 -6.04 9.89 41.37
N PRO A 197 -6.34 10.80 40.41
CA PRO A 197 -5.51 11.00 39.22
C PRO A 197 -4.02 11.26 39.53
N ASP A 198 -3.73 12.06 40.56
CA ASP A 198 -2.36 12.38 40.98
C ASP A 198 -1.56 11.15 41.42
N ARG A 199 -2.22 10.18 42.07
CA ARG A 199 -1.58 8.92 42.49
C ARG A 199 -1.47 7.95 41.33
N ARG A 200 -2.49 7.88 40.47
CA ARG A 200 -2.47 7.04 39.27
C ARG A 200 -1.34 7.41 38.31
N GLY A 201 -1.03 8.70 38.18
CA GLY A 201 0.07 9.21 37.34
C GLY A 201 1.46 8.73 37.74
N ARG A 202 1.62 8.07 38.90
CA ARG A 202 2.89 7.46 39.35
C ARG A 202 3.13 6.07 38.78
N PHE A 203 2.12 5.47 38.14
CA PHE A 203 2.19 4.11 37.59
C PHE A 203 2.30 4.15 36.07
N GLU A 204 3.09 3.24 35.50
CA GLU A 204 3.20 3.06 34.05
C GLU A 204 1.93 2.39 33.49
N THR A 205 0.95 3.20 33.12
CA THR A 205 -0.35 2.71 32.64
C THR A 205 -0.27 2.13 31.22
N SER A 206 0.64 2.60 30.37
CA SER A 206 0.76 2.11 28.98
C SER A 206 1.16 0.63 28.92
N LYS A 207 2.21 0.24 29.66
CA LYS A 207 2.66 -1.16 29.76
C LYS A 207 1.60 -2.07 30.36
N LEU A 208 0.88 -1.61 31.38
CA LEU A 208 -0.28 -2.31 31.95
C LEU A 208 -1.36 -2.55 30.88
N HIS A 209 -1.77 -1.50 30.16
CA HIS A 209 -2.83 -1.61 29.14
C HIS A 209 -2.44 -2.53 28.00
N TYR A 210 -1.18 -2.46 27.55
CA TYR A 210 -0.64 -3.37 26.55
C TYR A 210 -0.65 -4.82 27.04
N ALA A 211 -0.05 -5.09 28.20
CA ALA A 211 0.03 -6.44 28.76
C ALA A 211 -1.37 -7.04 29.00
N LEU A 212 -2.32 -6.22 29.47
CA LEU A 212 -3.70 -6.63 29.66
C LEU A 212 -4.38 -6.97 28.33
N ALA A 213 -4.25 -6.13 27.30
CA ALA A 213 -4.85 -6.37 26.00
C ALA A 213 -4.32 -7.64 25.33
N ILE A 214 -3.01 -7.85 25.38
CA ILE A 214 -2.37 -9.06 24.86
C ILE A 214 -2.80 -10.30 25.66
N SER A 215 -2.84 -10.20 27.00
CA SER A 215 -3.26 -11.32 27.85
C SER A 215 -4.73 -11.68 27.62
N SER A 216 -5.61 -10.68 27.48
CA SER A 216 -7.01 -10.89 27.07
C SER A 216 -7.09 -11.56 25.71
N ALA A 217 -6.30 -11.13 24.73
CA ALA A 217 -6.30 -11.72 23.40
C ALA A 217 -6.01 -13.23 23.42
N TYR A 218 -5.07 -13.67 24.27
CA TYR A 218 -4.68 -15.08 24.36
C TYR A 218 -5.56 -15.94 25.30
N VAL A 219 -6.38 -15.33 26.14
CA VAL A 219 -7.17 -16.05 27.18
C VAL A 219 -8.67 -16.07 26.87
N GLU A 220 -9.19 -14.99 26.29
CA GLU A 220 -10.62 -14.81 26.08
C GLU A 220 -11.10 -15.39 24.74
N ASP A 221 -12.41 -15.33 24.51
CA ASP A 221 -12.98 -15.63 23.19
C ASP A 221 -12.56 -14.56 22.15
N ILE A 222 -12.78 -14.87 20.88
CA ILE A 222 -12.34 -14.03 19.75
C ILE A 222 -12.95 -12.63 19.80
N GLU A 223 -14.19 -12.49 20.26
CA GLU A 223 -14.89 -11.20 20.31
C GLU A 223 -14.37 -10.32 21.45
N GLN A 224 -14.15 -10.92 22.62
CA GLN A 224 -13.54 -10.25 23.77
C GLN A 224 -12.08 -9.87 23.49
N ALA A 225 -11.31 -10.78 22.88
CA ALA A 225 -9.95 -10.52 22.40
C ALA A 225 -9.90 -9.32 21.44
N ARG A 226 -10.79 -9.29 20.45
CA ARG A 226 -10.94 -8.17 19.52
C ARG A 226 -11.25 -6.86 20.24
N SER A 227 -12.18 -6.89 21.17
CA SER A 227 -12.60 -5.73 21.96
C SER A 227 -11.45 -5.19 22.81
N ALA A 228 -10.72 -6.05 23.51
CA ALA A 228 -9.57 -5.68 24.34
C ALA A 228 -8.44 -5.04 23.52
N LEU A 229 -8.08 -5.63 22.38
CA LEU A 229 -7.06 -5.09 21.48
C LEU A 229 -7.48 -3.76 20.84
N THR A 230 -8.75 -3.63 20.48
CA THR A 230 -9.30 -2.38 19.92
C THR A 230 -9.34 -1.27 20.97
N ALA A 231 -9.70 -1.60 22.22
CA ALA A 231 -9.67 -0.66 23.34
C ALA A 231 -8.26 -0.12 23.57
N PHE A 232 -7.24 -0.98 23.54
CA PHE A 232 -5.84 -0.55 23.64
C PHE A 232 -5.49 0.50 22.57
N LEU A 233 -5.79 0.23 21.29
CA LEU A 233 -5.51 1.16 20.19
C LEU A 233 -6.24 2.50 20.33
N ARG A 234 -7.45 2.51 20.90
CA ARG A 234 -8.21 3.74 21.16
C ARG A 234 -7.62 4.58 22.30
N HIS A 235 -6.95 3.93 23.24
CA HIS A 235 -6.35 4.59 24.41
C HIS A 235 -4.90 5.01 24.19
N THR A 236 -4.24 4.54 23.13
CA THR A 236 -2.87 4.96 22.81
C THR A 236 -2.86 6.37 22.21
N SER A 237 -1.96 7.22 22.69
CA SER A 237 -1.92 8.63 22.28
C SER A 237 -1.28 8.80 20.89
N ALA A 238 -1.59 9.92 20.22
CA ALA A 238 -0.94 10.32 18.96
C ALA A 238 0.57 10.62 19.12
N LEU A 239 1.05 10.78 20.36
CA LEU A 239 2.45 11.07 20.71
C LEU A 239 3.14 9.81 21.26
N ALA A 240 2.89 8.66 20.62
CA ALA A 240 3.49 7.39 21.04
C ALA A 240 5.01 7.42 20.91
N ASN A 241 5.71 6.92 21.93
CA ASN A 241 7.17 6.72 21.87
C ASN A 241 7.52 5.49 21.00
N GLU A 242 8.81 5.23 20.77
CA GLU A 242 9.23 4.14 19.87
C GLU A 242 8.79 2.75 20.36
N GLU A 243 8.80 2.51 21.67
CA GLU A 243 8.35 1.24 22.25
C GLU A 243 6.83 1.08 22.08
N GLU A 244 6.06 2.13 22.34
CA GLU A 244 4.61 2.16 22.17
C GLU A 244 4.22 1.95 20.70
N LEU A 245 4.96 2.50 19.74
CA LEU A 245 4.74 2.23 18.32
C LEU A 245 4.94 0.74 17.98
N LEU A 246 5.93 0.07 18.57
CA LEU A 246 6.13 -1.37 18.38
C LEU A 246 5.03 -2.20 19.05
N GLN A 247 4.55 -1.76 20.22
CA GLN A 247 3.38 -2.35 20.89
C GLN A 247 2.11 -2.20 20.05
N ILE A 248 1.85 -1.02 19.49
CA ILE A 248 0.76 -0.77 18.55
C ILE A 248 0.85 -1.72 17.35
N ALA A 249 2.03 -1.81 16.72
CA ALA A 249 2.24 -2.69 15.57
C ALA A 249 2.01 -4.18 15.93
N HIS A 250 2.34 -4.58 17.16
CA HIS A 250 2.04 -5.93 17.63
C HIS A 250 0.53 -6.15 17.83
N VAL A 251 -0.17 -5.21 18.46
CA VAL A 251 -1.62 -5.30 18.63
C VAL A 251 -2.35 -5.33 17.29
N GLN A 252 -1.93 -4.50 16.32
CA GLN A 252 -2.46 -4.52 14.96
C GLN A 252 -2.19 -5.84 14.24
N HIS A 253 -0.99 -6.42 14.42
CA HIS A 253 -0.68 -7.74 13.89
C HIS A 253 -1.62 -8.82 14.45
N LEU A 254 -1.92 -8.81 15.75
CA LEU A 254 -2.87 -9.76 16.35
C LEU A 254 -4.32 -9.51 15.89
N LEU A 255 -4.73 -8.24 15.78
CA LEU A 255 -6.04 -7.89 15.22
C LEU A 255 -6.20 -8.37 13.78
N ALA A 256 -5.16 -8.24 12.94
CA ALA A 256 -5.20 -8.75 11.58
C ALA A 256 -5.45 -10.26 11.55
N GLN A 257 -4.83 -11.03 12.45
CA GLN A 257 -5.15 -12.44 12.58
C GLN A 257 -6.62 -12.63 12.96
N ILE A 258 -7.09 -11.99 14.04
CA ILE A 258 -8.48 -12.10 14.49
C ILE A 258 -9.48 -11.78 13.37
N TRP A 259 -9.24 -10.73 12.60
CA TRP A 259 -10.08 -10.36 11.47
C TRP A 259 -10.11 -11.40 10.36
N ILE A 260 -8.98 -12.07 10.05
CA ILE A 260 -8.96 -13.20 9.10
C ILE A 260 -9.89 -14.32 9.59
N GLY A 261 -9.84 -14.70 10.86
CA GLY A 261 -10.70 -15.77 11.36
C GLY A 261 -12.16 -15.37 11.50
N LEU A 262 -12.47 -14.08 11.66
CA LEU A 262 -13.82 -13.54 11.58
C LEU A 262 -14.31 -13.34 10.12
N ASP A 263 -13.54 -13.77 9.13
CA ASP A 263 -13.82 -13.57 7.70
C ASP A 263 -14.01 -12.10 7.30
N ASN A 264 -13.31 -11.20 7.99
CA ASN A 264 -13.33 -9.77 7.72
C ASN A 264 -12.01 -9.30 7.09
N LEU A 265 -11.83 -9.65 5.82
CA LEU A 265 -10.58 -9.43 5.09
C LEU A 265 -10.17 -7.94 4.96
N PRO A 266 -11.06 -6.97 4.71
CA PRO A 266 -10.67 -5.55 4.58
C PRO A 266 -9.99 -5.01 5.85
N GLU A 267 -10.54 -5.31 7.02
CA GLU A 267 -10.01 -4.89 8.31
C GLU A 267 -8.72 -5.64 8.65
N ALA A 268 -8.60 -6.91 8.23
CA ALA A 268 -7.35 -7.65 8.33
C ALA A 268 -6.23 -7.00 7.52
N ILE A 269 -6.51 -6.57 6.29
CA ILE A 269 -5.57 -5.86 5.41
C ILE A 269 -5.12 -4.55 6.09
N ALA A 270 -6.08 -3.72 6.51
CA ALA A 270 -5.78 -2.43 7.11
C ALA A 270 -4.90 -2.56 8.37
N ALA A 271 -5.22 -3.50 9.25
CA ALA A 271 -4.43 -3.77 10.45
C ALA A 271 -3.04 -4.33 10.12
N CYS A 272 -2.94 -5.27 9.18
CA CYS A 272 -1.67 -5.88 8.80
C CYS A 272 -0.73 -4.90 8.09
N ASP A 273 -1.25 -4.05 7.21
CA ASP A 273 -0.47 -3.03 6.51
C ASP A 273 0.05 -1.97 7.50
N SER A 274 -0.76 -1.55 8.47
CA SER A 274 -0.31 -0.60 9.50
C SER A 274 0.79 -1.21 10.38
N ALA A 275 0.65 -2.48 10.77
CA ALA A 275 1.69 -3.21 11.49
C ALA A 275 2.98 -3.35 10.66
N TYR A 276 2.86 -3.64 9.36
CA TYR A 276 3.99 -3.79 8.45
C TYR A 276 4.76 -2.49 8.30
N GLN A 277 4.08 -1.38 7.97
CA GLN A 277 4.71 -0.08 7.78
C GLN A 277 5.45 0.38 9.04
N THR A 278 4.87 0.13 10.22
CA THR A 278 5.52 0.50 11.49
C THR A 278 6.77 -0.34 11.73
N ARG A 279 6.68 -1.67 11.57
CA ARG A 279 7.82 -2.59 11.78
C ARG A 279 8.92 -2.40 10.74
N GLU A 280 8.58 -2.16 9.49
CA GLU A 280 9.54 -1.88 8.41
C GLU A 280 10.36 -0.62 8.67
N ARG A 281 9.73 0.44 9.20
CA ARG A 281 10.42 1.69 9.55
C ARG A 281 11.27 1.60 10.82
N LYS A 282 10.87 0.76 11.78
CA LYS A 282 11.44 0.75 13.15
C LYS A 282 12.37 -0.41 13.44
N LEU A 283 12.25 -1.53 12.73
CA LEU A 283 13.03 -2.73 12.97
C LEU A 283 14.02 -2.98 11.83
N ALA A 284 15.13 -3.63 12.15
CA ALA A 284 16.04 -4.12 11.12
C ALA A 284 15.36 -5.17 10.23
N ALA A 285 15.79 -5.26 8.96
CA ALA A 285 15.26 -6.22 7.99
C ALA A 285 15.42 -7.70 8.44
N THR A 286 16.35 -7.97 9.36
CA THR A 286 16.61 -9.30 9.93
C THR A 286 15.73 -9.63 11.13
N HIS A 287 14.89 -8.70 11.60
CA HIS A 287 14.13 -8.88 12.83
C HIS A 287 12.92 -9.81 12.63
N ASN A 288 12.80 -10.84 13.50
CA ASN A 288 11.78 -11.88 13.39
C ASN A 288 10.33 -11.34 13.38
N TRP A 289 10.03 -10.28 14.14
CA TRP A 289 8.68 -9.67 14.13
C TRP A 289 8.30 -9.07 12.77
N LEU A 290 9.27 -8.55 12.01
CA LEU A 290 9.01 -8.06 10.67
C LEU A 290 8.69 -9.24 9.74
N HIS A 291 9.48 -10.31 9.79
CA HIS A 291 9.22 -11.54 9.02
C HIS A 291 7.86 -12.15 9.31
N GLN A 292 7.43 -12.15 10.58
CA GLN A 292 6.10 -12.61 10.98
C GLN A 292 4.99 -11.78 10.34
N THR A 293 5.12 -10.45 10.32
CA THR A 293 4.13 -9.59 9.63
C THR A 293 4.16 -9.78 8.13
N MET A 294 5.33 -9.97 7.52
CA MET A 294 5.47 -10.27 6.09
C MET A 294 4.80 -11.59 5.72
N ALA A 295 4.96 -12.63 6.55
CA ALA A 295 4.29 -13.91 6.34
C ALA A 295 2.77 -13.79 6.44
N LEU A 296 2.26 -13.05 7.44
CA LEU A 296 0.82 -12.78 7.58
C LEU A 296 0.26 -11.98 6.38
N ARG A 297 1.00 -10.96 5.92
CA ARG A 297 0.62 -10.17 4.75
C ARG A 297 0.65 -10.98 3.46
N ALA A 298 1.60 -11.91 3.31
CA ALA A 298 1.65 -12.83 2.18
C ALA A 298 0.44 -13.77 2.17
N LEU A 299 -0.02 -14.23 3.34
CA LEU A 299 -1.27 -14.99 3.45
C LEU A 299 -2.48 -14.15 3.02
N ILE A 300 -2.55 -12.88 3.44
CA ILE A 300 -3.62 -11.96 3.00
C ILE A 300 -3.61 -11.77 1.48
N PHE A 301 -2.43 -11.65 0.85
CA PHE A 301 -2.34 -11.59 -0.61
C PHE A 301 -2.84 -12.86 -1.30
N ASP A 302 -2.59 -14.04 -0.72
CA ASP A 302 -3.17 -15.28 -1.23
C ASP A 302 -4.71 -15.27 -1.13
N TYR A 303 -5.28 -14.77 -0.03
CA TYR A 303 -6.74 -14.59 0.09
C TYR A 303 -7.30 -13.62 -0.96
N GLN A 304 -6.54 -12.59 -1.32
CA GLN A 304 -6.88 -11.64 -2.40
C GLN A 304 -6.62 -12.18 -3.81
N LYS A 305 -6.19 -13.45 -3.96
CA LYS A 305 -5.80 -14.07 -5.25
C LYS A 305 -4.63 -13.35 -5.94
N GLN A 306 -3.79 -12.67 -5.18
CA GLN A 306 -2.58 -11.98 -5.66
C GLN A 306 -1.33 -12.83 -5.42
N SER A 307 -1.28 -14.03 -6.03
CA SER A 307 -0.26 -15.03 -5.74
C SER A 307 1.17 -14.62 -6.10
N GLU A 308 1.35 -13.73 -7.09
CA GLU A 308 2.68 -13.17 -7.43
C GLU A 308 3.19 -12.25 -6.30
N SER A 309 2.34 -11.36 -5.78
CA SER A 309 2.67 -10.49 -4.65
C SER A 309 2.98 -11.29 -3.39
N ALA A 310 2.21 -12.34 -3.11
CA ALA A 310 2.46 -13.24 -2.00
C ALA A 310 3.83 -13.95 -2.13
N ARG A 311 4.15 -14.47 -3.33
CA ARG A 311 5.45 -15.11 -3.62
C ARG A 311 6.61 -14.12 -3.47
N ALA A 312 6.47 -12.90 -3.98
CA ALA A 312 7.49 -11.87 -3.87
C ALA A 312 7.79 -11.56 -2.39
N LEU A 313 6.75 -11.38 -1.57
CA LEU A 313 6.91 -11.07 -0.15
C LEU A 313 7.55 -12.22 0.64
N ARG A 314 7.20 -13.47 0.34
CA ARG A 314 7.81 -14.66 0.96
C ARG A 314 9.30 -14.78 0.69
N ARG A 315 9.77 -14.43 -0.53
CA ARG A 315 11.19 -14.48 -0.90
C ARG A 315 12.07 -13.55 -0.06
N LEU A 316 11.49 -12.49 0.51
CA LEU A 316 12.19 -11.56 1.39
C LEU A 316 12.37 -12.10 2.82
N ILE A 317 11.66 -13.18 3.19
CA ILE A 317 11.82 -13.86 4.48
C ILE A 317 12.97 -14.88 4.35
N PRO A 318 13.96 -14.91 5.27
CA PRO A 318 15.04 -15.89 5.24
C PRO A 318 14.53 -17.33 5.22
N ASP A 319 15.20 -18.21 4.46
CA ASP A 319 14.76 -19.60 4.27
C ASP A 319 14.61 -20.35 5.60
N GLN A 320 15.47 -20.07 6.59
CA GLN A 320 15.43 -20.74 7.90
C GLN A 320 14.13 -20.52 8.68
N THR A 321 13.44 -19.38 8.45
CA THR A 321 12.21 -19.02 9.16
C THR A 321 10.97 -19.08 8.26
N ARG A 322 11.14 -19.03 6.94
CA ARG A 322 10.05 -18.98 5.96
C ARG A 322 9.08 -20.16 6.10
N ASP A 323 9.60 -21.39 6.13
CA ASP A 323 8.75 -22.59 6.15
C ASP A 323 7.96 -22.72 7.46
N ALA A 324 8.62 -22.43 8.59
CA ALA A 324 7.97 -22.42 9.90
C ALA A 324 6.83 -21.39 9.97
N LEU A 325 7.08 -20.16 9.49
CA LEU A 325 6.05 -19.12 9.45
C LEU A 325 4.92 -19.45 8.48
N GLN A 326 5.24 -20.04 7.32
CA GLN A 326 4.23 -20.47 6.37
C GLN A 326 3.32 -21.54 6.96
N GLN A 327 3.87 -22.54 7.67
CA GLN A 327 3.08 -23.55 8.36
C GLN A 327 2.17 -22.92 9.42
N ILE A 328 2.74 -22.08 10.29
CA ILE A 328 2.00 -21.39 11.37
C ILE A 328 0.83 -20.58 10.82
N TYR A 329 1.04 -19.79 9.77
CA TYR A 329 0.00 -18.93 9.22
C TYR A 329 -0.96 -19.64 8.26
N SER A 330 -0.55 -20.73 7.60
CA SER A 330 -1.46 -21.56 6.80
C SER A 330 -2.57 -22.22 7.63
N ALA A 331 -2.34 -22.36 8.95
CA ALA A 331 -3.35 -22.83 9.89
C ALA A 331 -4.41 -21.76 10.23
N LEU A 332 -4.18 -20.49 9.89
CA LEU A 332 -5.20 -19.44 9.97
C LEU A 332 -6.24 -19.66 8.87
N LYS A 333 -7.34 -20.33 9.20
CA LYS A 333 -8.52 -20.44 8.34
C LYS A 333 -9.64 -19.58 8.89
N THR A 334 -10.51 -19.11 8.01
CA THR A 334 -11.81 -18.54 8.39
C THR A 334 -12.51 -19.51 9.33
N LEU A 335 -13.01 -19.01 10.47
CA LEU A 335 -13.81 -19.83 11.37
C LEU A 335 -15.16 -20.08 10.70
N ASP A 336 -15.24 -21.13 9.90
CA ASP A 336 -16.53 -21.73 9.56
C ASP A 336 -17.26 -22.01 10.87
N LYS A 337 -18.53 -21.61 10.94
CA LYS A 337 -19.46 -21.89 12.04
C LYS A 337 -19.64 -23.41 12.20
N SER A 338 -18.68 -24.08 12.83
CA SER A 338 -18.75 -25.48 13.17
C SER A 338 -18.44 -25.65 14.66
N PRO A 339 -19.38 -26.16 15.48
CA PRO A 339 -19.24 -26.20 16.93
C PRO A 339 -18.37 -27.36 17.43
N ALA A 340 -17.56 -28.00 16.58
CA ALA A 340 -16.67 -29.07 17.01
C ALA A 340 -15.48 -29.20 16.08
N ARG A 341 -14.25 -28.94 16.55
CA ARG A 341 -13.05 -29.46 15.87
C ARG A 341 -11.79 -29.47 16.76
N GLY A 342 -11.55 -30.66 17.32
CA GLY A 342 -10.29 -31.42 17.26
C GLY A 342 -9.06 -30.84 17.94
N ASN A 343 -8.59 -31.53 18.99
CA ASN A 343 -7.25 -31.41 19.54
C ASN A 343 -6.21 -31.79 18.49
N GLN A 344 -5.62 -30.79 17.81
CA GLN A 344 -4.39 -30.98 17.05
C GLN A 344 -3.23 -30.49 17.93
N LEU A 345 -2.43 -31.45 18.41
CA LEU A 345 -1.17 -31.21 19.11
C LEU A 345 -0.19 -30.60 18.11
N VAL A 346 0.03 -29.29 18.21
CA VAL A 346 1.15 -28.62 17.55
C VAL A 346 2.37 -28.75 18.46
N ALA A 347 3.45 -29.33 17.93
CA ALA A 347 4.72 -29.45 18.63
C ALA A 347 5.21 -28.07 19.10
N GLN A 348 5.87 -28.02 20.26
CA GLN A 348 6.40 -26.78 20.80
C GLN A 348 7.28 -26.08 19.76
N PRO A 349 7.04 -24.78 19.49
CA PRO A 349 7.84 -24.07 18.53
C PRO A 349 9.26 -23.83 19.06
N SER A 350 10.23 -24.03 18.18
CA SER A 350 11.62 -23.59 18.30
C SER A 350 11.73 -22.09 18.64
N PRO A 351 12.86 -21.62 19.18
CA PRO A 351 13.06 -20.25 19.71
C PRO A 351 12.76 -19.07 18.76
N GLY A 352 12.47 -19.31 17.47
CA GLY A 352 12.03 -18.31 16.49
C GLY A 352 10.56 -17.85 16.59
N SER A 353 9.70 -18.51 17.36
CA SER A 353 8.25 -18.20 17.40
C SER A 353 7.86 -17.43 18.68
N GLN A 354 8.22 -16.15 18.73
CA GLN A 354 7.81 -15.31 19.85
C GLN A 354 6.33 -14.87 19.79
N LEU A 355 5.71 -14.81 18.61
CA LEU A 355 4.30 -14.51 18.43
C LEU A 355 3.63 -15.72 17.77
N LEU A 356 2.87 -16.48 18.54
CA LEU A 356 2.03 -17.54 17.99
C LEU A 356 0.67 -16.96 17.62
N PRO A 357 0.01 -17.51 16.59
CA PRO A 357 -1.37 -17.19 16.29
C PRO A 357 -2.28 -17.28 17.52
N VAL A 358 -3.15 -16.28 17.69
CA VAL A 358 -3.99 -16.12 18.89
C VAL A 358 -4.76 -17.41 19.26
N TRP A 359 -5.36 -18.07 18.27
CA TRP A 359 -6.11 -19.33 18.37
C TRP A 359 -5.26 -20.59 18.61
N LEU A 360 -3.96 -20.57 18.30
CA LEU A 360 -3.08 -21.70 18.62
C LEU A 360 -2.81 -21.77 20.12
N MET A 361 -2.74 -20.63 20.81
CA MET A 361 -2.45 -20.56 22.25
C MET A 361 -3.66 -20.86 23.15
N ALA A 362 -4.89 -20.55 22.72
CA ALA A 362 -6.10 -20.94 23.44
C ALA A 362 -6.24 -22.48 23.60
N ARG A 363 -5.48 -23.26 22.81
CA ARG A 363 -5.49 -24.73 22.79
C ARG A 363 -4.26 -25.38 23.46
N VAL A 364 -3.24 -24.61 23.84
CA VAL A 364 -2.07 -25.16 24.55
C VAL A 364 -2.42 -25.25 26.02
N LYS A 365 -2.71 -26.46 26.52
CA LYS A 365 -2.76 -26.71 27.97
C LYS A 365 -1.41 -26.27 28.56
N ALA A 366 -1.46 -25.30 29.46
CA ALA A 366 -0.29 -24.88 30.22
C ALA A 366 0.35 -26.12 30.85
N VAL A 367 1.58 -26.42 30.46
CA VAL A 367 2.40 -27.40 31.18
C VAL A 367 2.59 -26.83 32.58
N PRO A 368 2.20 -27.54 33.65
CA PRO A 368 2.43 -27.05 34.99
C PRO A 368 3.93 -26.83 35.16
N VAL A 369 4.34 -25.57 35.34
CA VAL A 369 5.67 -25.27 35.85
C VAL A 369 5.69 -25.89 37.24
N GLN A 370 6.37 -27.03 37.38
CA GLN A 370 6.65 -27.58 38.70
C GLN A 370 7.36 -26.47 39.47
N SER A 371 6.72 -25.97 40.54
CA SER A 371 7.40 -25.11 41.47
C SER A 371 8.63 -25.88 41.92
N MET A 372 9.81 -25.31 41.68
CA MET A 372 11.02 -25.85 42.26
C MET A 372 10.81 -25.81 43.77
N LYS A 373 10.64 -26.99 44.38
CA LYS A 373 10.59 -27.14 45.82
C LYS A 373 11.88 -26.52 46.38
N PRO A 374 11.81 -25.68 47.43
CA PRO A 374 13.01 -25.19 48.08
C PRO A 374 13.81 -26.40 48.56
N VAL A 375 15.08 -26.43 48.17
CA VAL A 375 16.06 -27.42 48.63
C VAL A 375 16.11 -27.34 50.16
N PRO A 376 15.95 -28.45 50.89
CA PRO A 376 16.07 -28.45 52.34
C PRO A 376 17.53 -28.21 52.70
N MET A 377 17.81 -27.08 53.35
CA MET A 377 19.11 -26.83 53.97
C MET A 377 19.26 -27.72 55.21
N THR A 378 20.10 -28.73 55.10
CA THR A 378 20.69 -29.43 56.25
C THR A 378 21.70 -28.53 56.97
N PRO A 379 21.73 -28.50 58.31
CA PRO A 379 22.64 -27.67 59.09
C PRO A 379 24.03 -28.33 59.15
N GLY A 380 25.02 -27.69 58.52
CA GLY A 380 26.40 -28.17 58.47
C GLY A 380 27.39 -27.10 58.93
N LYS A 381 27.82 -27.24 60.18
CA LYS A 381 29.12 -26.89 60.80
C LYS A 381 29.87 -25.62 60.38
N GLN A 382 30.09 -24.80 61.41
CA GLN A 382 31.10 -23.76 61.55
C GLN A 382 32.51 -24.19 61.12
N GLN A 383 33.15 -23.34 60.31
CA GLN A 383 34.59 -23.00 60.26
C GLN A 383 34.64 -21.76 59.35
N GLY A 384 34.99 -20.56 59.80
CA GLY A 384 36.32 -20.20 60.28
C GLY A 384 36.95 -19.24 59.27
N SER A 385 36.79 -17.92 59.53
CA SER A 385 37.67 -16.81 59.12
C SER A 385 38.07 -16.63 57.63
N LYS A 386 37.72 -15.47 57.06
CA LYS A 386 38.68 -14.41 56.68
C LYS A 386 37.97 -13.18 56.12
N THR A 387 38.20 -12.06 56.80
CA THR A 387 37.77 -10.71 56.45
C THR A 387 38.54 -10.21 55.24
N THR A 388 37.87 -9.91 54.14
CA THR A 388 38.45 -9.17 53.02
C THR A 388 37.88 -7.75 53.03
N GLN A 389 38.74 -6.81 53.43
CA GLN A 389 38.48 -5.38 53.38
C GLN A 389 38.31 -4.90 51.94
N LEU A 390 37.26 -4.12 51.69
CA LEU A 390 37.07 -3.32 50.49
C LEU A 390 37.98 -2.07 50.55
N PRO A 391 38.60 -1.65 49.44
CA PRO A 391 39.42 -0.45 49.39
C PRO A 391 38.56 0.84 49.32
N PRO A 392 39.07 1.97 49.85
CA PRO A 392 38.32 3.23 49.91
C PRO A 392 38.32 4.00 48.59
N THR A 393 37.19 4.67 48.35
CA THR A 393 36.93 5.60 47.23
C THR A 393 37.81 6.86 47.33
N PRO A 394 38.42 7.33 46.23
CA PRO A 394 39.17 8.59 46.23
C PRO A 394 38.25 9.83 46.14
N PRO A 395 38.71 11.00 46.65
CA PRO A 395 37.91 12.21 46.77
C PRO A 395 37.73 12.95 45.44
N ARG A 396 36.57 13.61 45.31
CA ARG A 396 36.21 14.52 44.23
C ARG A 396 37.05 15.81 44.29
N THR A 397 37.78 16.12 43.23
CA THR A 397 38.29 17.46 42.94
C THR A 397 37.28 18.26 42.11
N PRO A 398 37.17 19.59 42.32
CA PRO A 398 36.26 20.45 41.59
C PRO A 398 36.90 20.90 40.27
N VAL A 399 36.16 20.83 39.17
CA VAL A 399 36.59 21.43 37.89
C VAL A 399 36.07 22.87 37.82
N ALA A 400 37.03 23.76 37.62
CA ALA A 400 36.89 25.19 37.49
C ALA A 400 36.21 25.61 36.17
N LYS A 401 35.64 26.82 36.23
CA LYS A 401 35.24 27.65 35.10
C LYS A 401 36.43 27.90 34.16
N SER A 402 36.19 27.87 32.85
CA SER A 402 36.97 28.65 31.89
C SER A 402 36.05 29.32 30.88
N CYS A 403 36.17 30.64 30.83
CA CYS A 403 35.64 31.52 29.81
C CYS A 403 36.55 31.55 28.57
N HIS A 404 35.96 32.03 27.46
CA HIS A 404 36.57 32.51 26.20
C HIS A 404 37.04 31.43 25.22
N GLY A 405 36.82 31.53 23.92
CA GLY A 405 36.22 32.58 23.09
C GLY A 405 36.62 32.37 21.62
N ALA A 406 35.92 33.08 20.72
CA ALA A 406 36.05 33.22 19.26
C ALA A 406 34.95 32.50 18.47
#